data_AF-K1RZU2-F1
#
_entry.id   AF-K1RZU2-F1
#
_cell.length_a   1.000
_cell.length_b   1.000
_cell.length_c   1.000
_cell.angle_alpha   90.00
_cell.angle_beta   90.00
_cell.angle_gamma   90.00
#
_symmetry.space_group_name_H-M   'P 1'
#
loop_
_entity.id
_entity.type
_entity.pdbx_description
1 polymer ?
#
loop_
_entity_poly.entity_id
_entity_poly.type
_entity_poly.pdbx_seq_one_letter_code
_entity_poly.pdbx_strand_id
1 'polypeptide(L)'
;MTGTESFDVEQTIKAVVRDSRNFGDITGKKDNVGGIVGKAEYGAIISCESYAPIESTGGSDVGGIAGSASYAIRSCYSMGRITGKNNIGGIAGEGCDIFYSYAYNDLDMSGEGQGSIAGKVSDDGTLYGNYYVEGGAGGVDGIGYQGGATPLSYQEFCSKDVPDAFSQFTITFQADGVEVASYKCGYGDYLSADQIPEVPEKDGYYGVWPDYDFSDITGNKVLEAEYEEWTASIASAEKNDNNKALVMAEGNFYPNAALHLQVEGNTYTVSMTNSMEEDA
;
A
#
# COMPACT_ATOMS: atom_id res chain seq x y z
N MET A 1 49.79 47.42 -14.95
CA MET A 1 49.38 46.54 -13.84
C MET A 1 48.06 47.09 -13.31
N THR A 2 46.94 46.51 -13.73
CA THR A 2 45.60 46.87 -13.25
C THR A 2 44.88 45.55 -13.04
N GLY A 3 44.99 45.00 -11.83
CA GLY A 3 44.29 43.79 -11.43
C GLY A 3 43.04 44.20 -10.67
N THR A 4 41.86 43.90 -11.22
CA THR A 4 40.64 43.67 -10.44
C THR A 4 39.71 42.80 -11.28
N GLU A 5 40.10 41.55 -11.52
CA GLU A 5 39.12 40.50 -11.83
C GLU A 5 38.57 40.04 -10.47
N SER A 6 37.33 40.40 -10.18
CA SER A 6 36.58 39.82 -9.06
C SER A 6 36.09 38.46 -9.52
N PHE A 7 36.62 37.39 -8.93
CA PHE A 7 36.07 36.05 -9.12
C PHE A 7 34.83 35.91 -8.23
N ASP A 8 33.65 35.88 -8.85
CA ASP A 8 32.45 35.38 -8.18
C ASP A 8 32.65 33.88 -7.94
N VAL A 9 33.06 33.53 -6.73
CA VAL A 9 33.18 32.13 -6.31
C VAL A 9 31.87 31.75 -5.61
N GLU A 10 31.00 31.06 -6.34
CA GLU A 10 29.82 30.43 -5.75
C GLU A 10 30.22 29.07 -5.18
N GLN A 11 30.18 28.93 -3.85
CA GLN A 11 30.43 27.66 -3.18
C GLN A 11 29.10 27.01 -2.80
N THR A 12 28.65 26.04 -3.60
CA THR A 12 27.50 25.20 -3.24
C THR A 12 27.99 23.97 -2.49
N ILE A 13 27.49 23.75 -1.27
CA ILE A 13 27.68 22.49 -0.55
C ILE A 13 26.65 21.49 -1.10
N LYS A 14 27.12 20.38 -1.65
CA LYS A 14 26.28 19.28 -2.12
C LYS A 14 26.43 18.08 -1.18
N ALA A 15 25.31 17.50 -0.76
CA ALA A 15 25.31 16.24 -0.02
C ALA A 15 25.03 15.08 -0.99
N VAL A 16 25.75 13.97 -0.86
CA VAL A 16 25.48 12.78 -1.67
C VAL A 16 25.17 11.62 -0.75
N VAL A 17 23.97 11.06 -0.89
CA VAL A 17 23.60 9.79 -0.25
C VAL A 17 23.86 8.70 -1.26
N ARG A 18 24.59 7.66 -0.85
CA ARG A 18 24.92 6.54 -1.72
C ARG A 18 24.91 5.21 -1.00
N ASP A 19 24.68 4.14 -1.75
CA ASP A 19 24.86 2.75 -1.29
C ASP A 19 24.13 2.45 0.03
N SER A 20 22.96 3.06 0.21
CA SER A 20 22.18 3.02 1.44
C SER A 20 20.92 2.19 1.24
N ARG A 21 20.53 1.42 2.27
CA ARG A 21 19.40 0.49 2.19
C ARG A 21 18.45 0.69 3.35
N ASN A 22 17.15 0.71 3.06
CA ASN A 22 16.10 0.73 4.06
C ASN A 22 15.27 -0.56 4.04
N PHE A 23 15.10 -1.14 5.22
CA PHE A 23 14.24 -2.31 5.49
C PHE A 23 13.24 -2.06 6.63
N GLY A 24 13.26 -0.87 7.23
CA GLY A 24 12.36 -0.51 8.33
C GLY A 24 11.22 0.39 7.88
N ASP A 25 10.07 0.21 8.52
CA ASP A 25 8.86 0.97 8.25
C ASP A 25 9.07 2.46 8.55
N ILE A 26 8.52 3.32 7.70
CA ILE A 26 8.63 4.78 7.85
C ILE A 26 7.24 5.40 7.87
N THR A 27 6.92 6.12 8.94
CA THR A 27 5.69 6.91 9.06
C THR A 27 6.03 8.38 9.25
N GLY A 28 5.68 9.20 8.26
CA GLY A 28 5.69 10.66 8.33
C GLY A 28 4.30 11.22 8.63
N LYS A 29 4.26 12.36 9.33
CA LYS A 29 2.98 13.04 9.65
C LYS A 29 2.57 14.09 8.61
N LYS A 30 3.48 14.43 7.70
CA LYS A 30 3.41 15.58 6.78
C LYS A 30 4.14 15.26 5.48
N ASP A 31 4.39 16.28 4.67
CA ASP A 31 4.98 16.15 3.35
C ASP A 31 6.44 15.69 3.37
N ASN A 32 6.94 15.26 2.20
CA ASN A 32 8.35 14.91 1.96
C ASN A 32 8.81 13.69 2.76
N VAL A 33 8.13 12.56 2.55
CA VAL A 33 8.48 11.29 3.19
C VAL A 33 9.17 10.41 2.16
N GLY A 34 10.41 10.02 2.45
CA GLY A 34 11.19 9.15 1.57
C GLY A 34 11.82 7.99 2.34
N GLY A 35 11.93 6.84 1.69
CA GLY A 35 12.56 5.66 2.30
C GLY A 35 14.03 5.85 2.68
N ILE A 36 14.72 6.77 1.99
CA ILE A 36 16.13 7.10 2.24
C ILE A 36 16.29 8.57 2.57
N VAL A 37 15.61 9.46 1.84
CA VAL A 37 15.71 10.91 2.02
C VAL A 37 14.34 11.56 2.01
N GLY A 38 13.98 12.31 3.05
CA GLY A 38 12.73 13.10 3.01
C GLY A 38 12.76 14.17 1.93
N LYS A 39 13.69 15.12 2.03
CA LYS A 39 13.88 16.22 1.07
C LYS A 39 15.34 16.40 0.69
N ALA A 40 15.65 16.37 -0.61
CA ALA A 40 16.98 16.57 -1.17
C ALA A 40 17.02 17.83 -2.05
N GLU A 41 17.33 18.99 -1.46
CA GLU A 41 17.42 20.26 -2.18
C GLU A 41 18.76 20.46 -2.91
N TYR A 42 19.86 19.96 -2.34
CA TYR A 42 21.21 20.14 -2.88
C TYR A 42 22.03 18.85 -2.75
N GLY A 43 22.06 18.05 -3.80
CA GLY A 43 22.71 16.76 -3.68
C GLY A 43 22.34 15.74 -4.75
N ALA A 44 22.79 14.50 -4.57
CA ALA A 44 22.33 13.38 -5.38
C ALA A 44 22.09 12.16 -4.51
N ILE A 45 21.14 11.32 -4.93
CA ILE A 45 20.85 10.03 -4.29
C ILE A 45 21.21 8.95 -5.30
N ILE A 46 22.18 8.10 -4.96
CA ILE A 46 22.82 7.20 -5.94
C ILE A 46 22.88 5.79 -5.37
N SER A 47 22.43 4.78 -6.11
CA SER A 47 22.60 3.38 -5.69
C SER A 47 21.98 3.07 -4.33
N CYS A 48 20.82 3.67 -4.05
CA CYS A 48 20.09 3.44 -2.81
C CYS A 48 18.90 2.51 -3.05
N GLU A 49 18.52 1.77 -2.01
CA GLU A 49 17.47 0.75 -2.08
C GLU A 49 16.49 0.92 -0.92
N SER A 50 15.18 0.79 -1.16
CA SER A 50 14.17 0.79 -0.10
C SER A 50 13.16 -0.32 -0.33
N TYR A 51 12.88 -1.12 0.70
CA TYR A 51 12.05 -2.33 0.61
C TYR A 51 10.87 -2.35 1.60
N ALA A 52 10.79 -1.34 2.47
CA ALA A 52 9.83 -1.30 3.57
C ALA A 52 8.59 -0.45 3.24
N PRO A 53 7.48 -0.65 3.96
CA PRO A 53 6.35 0.26 3.96
C PRO A 53 6.74 1.71 4.27
N ILE A 54 6.22 2.65 3.48
CA ILE A 54 6.42 4.09 3.67
C ILE A 54 5.06 4.78 3.65
N GLU A 55 4.75 5.54 4.69
CA GLU A 55 3.47 6.19 4.86
C GLU A 55 3.63 7.67 5.19
N SER A 56 2.79 8.51 4.59
CA SER A 56 2.45 9.83 5.13
C SER A 56 0.99 9.88 5.58
N THR A 57 0.74 10.06 6.87
CA THR A 57 -0.62 10.06 7.44
C THR A 57 -1.43 11.32 7.11
N GLY A 58 -0.80 12.35 6.53
CA GLY A 58 -1.45 13.63 6.30
C GLY A 58 -0.75 14.55 5.31
N GLY A 59 0.26 14.07 4.60
CA GLY A 59 1.07 14.86 3.68
C GLY A 59 1.16 14.30 2.27
N SER A 60 1.84 15.06 1.43
CA SER A 60 2.11 14.80 0.01
C SER A 60 3.61 14.55 -0.21
N ASP A 61 4.00 14.25 -1.45
CA ASP A 61 5.40 14.05 -1.84
C ASP A 61 6.01 12.87 -1.06
N VAL A 62 5.47 11.69 -1.36
CA VAL A 62 5.90 10.43 -0.75
C VAL A 62 6.58 9.57 -1.81
N GLY A 63 7.81 9.14 -1.55
CA GLY A 63 8.52 8.29 -2.50
C GLY A 63 9.32 7.18 -1.85
N GLY A 64 9.53 6.10 -2.60
CA GLY A 64 10.26 4.94 -2.09
C GLY A 64 11.70 5.26 -1.73
N ILE A 65 12.33 6.18 -2.48
CA ILE A 65 13.70 6.64 -2.22
C ILE A 65 13.67 8.05 -1.63
N ALA A 66 12.93 8.97 -2.27
CA ALA A 66 12.88 10.36 -1.88
C ALA A 66 11.46 10.90 -1.79
N GLY A 67 11.14 11.68 -0.76
CA GLY A 67 9.88 12.43 -0.75
C GLY A 67 9.90 13.52 -1.83
N SER A 68 10.89 14.40 -1.77
CA SER A 68 11.18 15.39 -2.81
C SER A 68 12.68 15.46 -3.10
N ALA A 69 13.04 15.53 -4.38
CA ALA A 69 14.42 15.70 -4.83
C ALA A 69 14.52 16.71 -5.97
N SER A 70 15.23 17.82 -5.72
CA SER A 70 15.49 18.89 -6.70
C SER A 70 16.68 18.60 -7.62
N TYR A 71 17.31 17.43 -7.46
CA TYR A 71 18.49 16.99 -8.22
C TYR A 71 18.40 15.49 -8.52
N ALA A 72 19.48 14.90 -9.03
CA ALA A 72 19.52 13.54 -9.53
C ALA A 72 19.27 12.46 -8.47
N ILE A 73 18.29 11.59 -8.77
CA ILE A 73 18.16 10.24 -8.22
C ILE A 73 18.63 9.26 -9.30
N ARG A 74 19.58 8.39 -8.97
CA ARG A 74 20.21 7.53 -9.97
C ARG A 74 20.45 6.12 -9.46
N SER A 75 20.10 5.13 -10.29
CA SER A 75 20.40 3.72 -10.02
C SER A 75 19.81 3.26 -8.69
N CYS A 76 18.61 3.75 -8.35
CA CYS A 76 17.96 3.42 -7.10
C CYS A 76 16.83 2.41 -7.31
N TYR A 77 16.51 1.66 -6.26
CA TYR A 77 15.59 0.53 -6.31
C TYR A 77 14.54 0.64 -5.20
N SER A 78 13.27 0.49 -5.55
CA SER A 78 12.19 0.59 -4.58
C SER A 78 11.19 -0.54 -4.71
N MET A 79 10.80 -1.11 -3.57
CA MET A 79 9.73 -2.08 -3.45
C MET A 79 9.02 -1.90 -2.10
N GLY A 80 7.78 -2.33 -2.00
CA GLY A 80 6.97 -2.19 -0.78
C GLY A 80 5.82 -1.20 -0.98
N ARG A 81 4.94 -1.14 0.03
CA ARG A 81 3.75 -0.29 -0.01
C ARG A 81 4.09 1.17 0.26
N ILE A 82 3.54 2.08 -0.51
CA ILE A 82 3.69 3.52 -0.30
C ILE A 82 2.31 4.16 -0.20
N THR A 83 2.03 4.81 0.94
CA THR A 83 0.74 5.45 1.22
C THR A 83 0.88 6.95 1.46
N GLY A 84 -0.05 7.75 0.95
CA GLY A 84 -0.02 9.21 1.12
C GLY A 84 -1.20 9.94 0.47
N LYS A 85 -1.10 11.28 0.42
CA LYS A 85 -2.15 12.12 -0.15
C LYS A 85 -1.95 12.44 -1.64
N ASN A 86 -0.99 13.29 -1.97
CA ASN A 86 -0.67 13.66 -3.37
C ASN A 86 0.80 13.36 -3.68
N ASN A 87 1.13 13.29 -4.96
CA ASN A 87 2.49 13.09 -5.46
C ASN A 87 3.15 11.87 -4.81
N ILE A 88 2.63 10.68 -5.13
CA ILE A 88 3.19 9.42 -4.67
C ILE A 88 3.97 8.77 -5.80
N GLY A 89 5.25 8.51 -5.54
CA GLY A 89 6.17 7.89 -6.49
C GLY A 89 6.78 6.59 -5.99
N GLY A 90 6.95 5.60 -6.87
CA GLY A 90 7.77 4.43 -6.51
C GLY A 90 9.22 4.82 -6.17
N ILE A 91 9.82 5.78 -6.90
CA ILE A 91 11.16 6.32 -6.60
C ILE A 91 11.07 7.65 -5.86
N ALA A 92 10.29 8.61 -6.38
CA ALA A 92 10.24 9.98 -5.83
C ALA A 92 8.82 10.54 -5.79
N GLY A 93 8.40 11.15 -4.68
CA GLY A 93 7.12 11.87 -4.67
C GLY A 93 7.14 13.03 -5.68
N GLU A 94 8.05 13.97 -5.47
CA GLU A 94 8.42 15.00 -6.46
C GLU A 94 9.91 14.85 -6.86
N GLY A 95 10.17 14.64 -8.14
CA GLY A 95 11.52 14.52 -8.69
C GLY A 95 11.90 15.65 -9.64
N CYS A 96 13.19 15.75 -9.93
CA CYS A 96 13.71 16.55 -11.04
C CYS A 96 14.36 15.60 -12.06
N ASP A 97 15.58 15.16 -11.78
CA ASP A 97 16.30 14.20 -12.62
C ASP A 97 16.23 12.79 -12.03
N ILE A 98 15.66 11.84 -12.77
CA ILE A 98 15.59 10.43 -12.33
C ILE A 98 16.15 9.53 -13.42
N PHE A 99 17.16 8.74 -13.05
CA PHE A 99 17.90 7.93 -14.00
C PHE A 99 18.07 6.49 -13.55
N TYR A 100 17.95 5.55 -14.49
CA TYR A 100 18.32 4.14 -14.29
C TYR A 100 17.72 3.49 -13.03
N SER A 101 16.54 3.94 -12.60
CA SER A 101 15.93 3.52 -11.35
C SER A 101 14.78 2.53 -11.60
N TYR A 102 14.54 1.67 -10.62
CA TYR A 102 13.66 0.51 -10.74
C TYR A 102 12.66 0.45 -9.60
N ALA A 103 11.38 0.32 -9.92
CA ALA A 103 10.32 0.33 -8.93
C ALA A 103 9.35 -0.85 -9.07
N TYR A 104 9.00 -1.47 -7.94
CA TYR A 104 7.90 -2.41 -7.84
C TYR A 104 7.11 -2.15 -6.55
N ASN A 105 6.36 -1.06 -6.52
CA ASN A 105 5.66 -0.61 -5.33
C ASN A 105 4.15 -0.81 -5.44
N ASP A 106 3.52 -1.14 -4.32
CA ASP A 106 2.07 -1.04 -4.15
C ASP A 106 1.74 0.39 -3.71
N LEU A 107 1.14 1.19 -4.59
CA LEU A 107 0.90 2.61 -4.34
C LEU A 107 -0.55 2.84 -3.92
N ASP A 108 -0.74 3.45 -2.75
CA ASP A 108 -2.05 3.76 -2.18
C ASP A 108 -2.18 5.27 -1.96
N MET A 109 -3.04 5.92 -2.74
CA MET A 109 -3.14 7.36 -2.82
C MET A 109 -4.58 7.83 -2.66
N SER A 110 -4.78 8.89 -1.89
CA SER A 110 -6.10 9.52 -1.70
C SER A 110 -6.35 10.80 -2.51
N GLY A 111 -5.33 11.33 -3.19
CA GLY A 111 -5.38 12.60 -3.95
C GLY A 111 -4.99 12.45 -5.42
N GLU A 112 -4.00 13.21 -5.89
CA GLU A 112 -3.55 13.26 -7.30
C GLU A 112 -2.03 13.10 -7.42
N GLY A 113 -1.52 12.77 -8.62
CA GLY A 113 -0.08 12.62 -8.85
C GLY A 113 0.47 11.26 -8.42
N GLN A 114 -0.09 10.16 -8.91
CA GLN A 114 0.41 8.81 -8.62
C GLN A 114 1.29 8.31 -9.76
N GLY A 115 2.52 7.87 -9.49
CA GLY A 115 3.34 7.26 -10.52
C GLY A 115 4.31 6.21 -10.02
N SER A 116 4.49 5.15 -10.80
CA SER A 116 5.39 4.05 -10.46
C SER A 116 6.86 4.48 -10.40
N ILE A 117 7.26 5.56 -11.07
CA ILE A 117 8.58 6.17 -10.90
C ILE A 117 8.48 7.44 -10.05
N ALA A 118 7.61 8.38 -10.43
CA ALA A 118 7.43 9.61 -9.68
C ALA A 118 5.99 10.07 -9.63
N GLY A 119 5.57 10.70 -8.53
CA GLY A 119 4.25 11.33 -8.48
C GLY A 119 4.19 12.55 -9.40
N LYS A 120 5.22 13.40 -9.32
CA LYS A 120 5.43 14.57 -10.15
C LYS A 120 6.90 14.72 -10.52
N VAL A 121 7.16 15.27 -11.70
CA VAL A 121 8.50 15.68 -12.14
C VAL A 121 8.52 17.17 -12.43
N SER A 122 9.61 17.84 -12.07
CA SER A 122 9.85 19.27 -12.34
C SER A 122 9.88 19.54 -13.85
N ASP A 123 9.46 20.74 -14.28
CA ASP A 123 9.34 21.08 -15.72
C ASP A 123 10.67 20.98 -16.51
N ASP A 124 11.80 21.16 -15.82
CA ASP A 124 13.16 21.02 -16.35
C ASP A 124 13.80 19.66 -16.05
N GLY A 125 13.05 18.75 -15.43
CA GLY A 125 13.50 17.44 -15.01
C GLY A 125 13.66 16.46 -16.17
N THR A 126 14.67 15.60 -16.09
CA THR A 126 14.93 14.56 -17.08
C THR A 126 14.66 13.17 -16.52
N LEU A 127 13.87 12.38 -17.25
CA LEU A 127 13.69 10.96 -17.00
C LEU A 127 14.44 10.15 -18.06
N TYR A 128 15.29 9.22 -17.63
CA TYR A 128 15.93 8.29 -18.57
C TYR A 128 16.26 6.94 -17.95
N GLY A 129 15.86 5.87 -18.64
CA GLY A 129 16.19 4.50 -18.28
C GLY A 129 15.53 4.03 -16.99
N ASN A 130 14.40 4.61 -16.58
CA ASN A 130 13.67 4.13 -15.42
C ASN A 130 12.63 3.10 -15.81
N TYR A 131 12.48 2.07 -14.99
CA TYR A 131 11.61 0.94 -15.26
C TYR A 131 10.76 0.60 -14.05
N TYR A 132 9.54 0.15 -14.31
CA TYR A 132 8.63 -0.31 -13.26
C TYR A 132 7.86 -1.53 -13.71
N VAL A 133 7.43 -2.36 -12.76
CA VAL A 133 6.58 -3.51 -13.06
C VAL A 133 5.19 -3.04 -13.45
N GLU A 134 4.67 -3.54 -14.57
CA GLU A 134 3.33 -3.21 -15.06
C GLU A 134 2.20 -3.78 -14.18
N GLY A 135 0.98 -3.28 -14.35
CA GLY A 135 -0.20 -3.70 -13.57
C GLY A 135 -0.67 -2.67 -12.52
N GLY A 136 0.14 -1.66 -12.22
CA GLY A 136 -0.20 -0.53 -11.35
C GLY A 136 -0.33 0.81 -12.10
N ALA A 137 -0.04 1.90 -11.39
CA ALA A 137 -0.02 3.25 -11.96
C ALA A 137 1.04 3.39 -13.07
N GLY A 138 0.81 4.31 -14.03
CA GLY A 138 1.82 4.66 -15.02
C GLY A 138 3.08 5.30 -14.41
N GLY A 139 4.08 5.59 -15.22
CA GLY A 139 5.40 6.04 -14.76
C GLY A 139 5.40 7.34 -13.95
N VAL A 140 4.75 8.39 -14.46
CA VAL A 140 4.60 9.69 -13.78
C VAL A 140 3.19 10.21 -13.96
N ASP A 141 2.52 10.56 -12.86
CA ASP A 141 1.11 11.00 -12.84
C ASP A 141 0.20 10.10 -13.70
N GLY A 142 0.34 8.79 -13.54
CA GLY A 142 -0.42 7.78 -14.27
C GLY A 142 0.01 7.56 -15.72
N ILE A 143 1.01 8.28 -16.23
CA ILE A 143 1.46 8.22 -17.63
C ILE A 143 2.84 7.54 -17.75
N GLY A 144 2.93 6.52 -18.60
CA GLY A 144 4.20 5.91 -18.99
C GLY A 144 4.94 6.73 -20.05
N TYR A 145 6.25 6.88 -19.92
CA TYR A 145 7.10 7.62 -20.86
C TYR A 145 8.14 6.68 -21.46
N GLN A 146 8.05 6.42 -22.77
CA GLN A 146 9.01 5.55 -23.45
C GLN A 146 10.44 6.06 -23.28
N GLY A 147 11.32 5.21 -22.74
CA GLY A 147 12.72 5.55 -22.45
C GLY A 147 12.94 6.42 -21.21
N GLY A 148 11.90 7.08 -20.68
CA GLY A 148 11.95 7.87 -19.45
C GLY A 148 11.49 7.10 -18.22
N ALA A 149 10.24 6.63 -18.24
CA ALA A 149 9.62 5.79 -17.22
C ALA A 149 8.80 4.69 -17.94
N THR A 150 9.42 3.53 -18.12
CA THR A 150 8.92 2.48 -19.02
C THR A 150 8.37 1.28 -18.23
N PRO A 151 7.12 0.86 -18.46
CA PRO A 151 6.60 -0.36 -17.85
C PRO A 151 7.29 -1.59 -18.44
N LEU A 152 7.50 -2.60 -17.61
CA LEU A 152 7.99 -3.93 -17.99
C LEU A 152 7.09 -5.00 -17.36
N SER A 153 6.91 -6.12 -18.05
CA SER A 153 6.39 -7.32 -17.38
C SER A 153 7.32 -7.75 -16.25
N TYR A 154 6.82 -8.47 -15.24
CA TYR A 154 7.66 -8.94 -14.13
C TYR A 154 8.86 -9.75 -14.60
N GLN A 155 8.67 -10.62 -15.60
CA GLN A 155 9.73 -11.44 -16.17
C GLN A 155 10.81 -10.59 -16.85
N GLU A 156 10.42 -9.57 -17.63
CA GLU A 156 11.36 -8.64 -18.25
C GLU A 156 12.07 -7.78 -17.21
N PHE A 157 11.36 -7.34 -16.17
CA PHE A 157 11.92 -6.58 -15.05
C PHE A 157 13.01 -7.37 -14.33
N CYS A 158 12.73 -8.64 -13.97
CA CYS A 158 13.70 -9.51 -13.31
C CYS A 158 14.85 -9.97 -14.21
N SER A 159 14.70 -9.85 -15.55
CA SER A 159 15.82 -10.07 -16.48
C SER A 159 16.82 -8.91 -16.49
N LYS A 160 16.49 -7.77 -15.88
CA LYS A 160 17.40 -6.64 -15.66
C LYS A 160 18.30 -6.91 -14.46
N ASP A 161 19.30 -6.07 -14.28
CA ASP A 161 20.20 -6.09 -13.11
C ASP A 161 19.51 -5.45 -11.90
N VAL A 162 18.52 -6.18 -11.35
CA VAL A 162 17.74 -5.79 -10.17
C VAL A 162 18.15 -6.63 -8.96
N PRO A 163 18.11 -6.08 -7.73
CA PRO A 163 18.37 -6.82 -6.50
C PRO A 163 17.49 -8.07 -6.32
N ASP A 164 18.03 -9.11 -5.68
CA ASP A 164 17.30 -10.36 -5.38
C ASP A 164 16.00 -10.13 -4.57
N ALA A 165 15.90 -9.02 -3.85
CA ALA A 165 14.72 -8.63 -3.10
C ALA A 165 13.44 -8.59 -3.98
N PHE A 166 13.55 -8.28 -5.29
CA PHE A 166 12.40 -8.29 -6.21
C PHE A 166 11.87 -9.69 -6.56
N SER A 167 12.53 -10.75 -6.08
CA SER A 167 12.09 -12.14 -6.23
C SER A 167 11.45 -12.73 -4.97
N GLN A 168 11.43 -11.98 -3.86
CA GLN A 168 10.89 -12.41 -2.58
C GLN A 168 9.78 -11.47 -2.13
N PHE A 169 8.56 -11.98 -2.06
CA PHE A 169 7.41 -11.27 -1.52
C PHE A 169 7.05 -11.73 -0.13
N THR A 170 6.35 -10.87 0.59
CA THR A 170 5.82 -11.13 1.92
C THR A 170 4.34 -10.78 1.95
N ILE A 171 3.53 -11.75 2.38
CA ILE A 171 2.13 -11.56 2.74
C ILE A 171 2.06 -11.44 4.25
N THR A 172 1.61 -10.29 4.74
CA THR A 172 1.49 -9.96 6.16
C THR A 172 0.03 -9.85 6.55
N PHE A 173 -0.35 -10.55 7.61
CA PHE A 173 -1.66 -10.47 8.26
C PHE A 173 -1.53 -9.60 9.51
N GLN A 174 -2.38 -8.59 9.64
CA GLN A 174 -2.29 -7.57 10.69
C GLN A 174 -3.66 -7.31 11.31
N ALA A 175 -3.72 -7.08 12.62
CA ALA A 175 -4.96 -6.74 13.31
C ALA A 175 -4.73 -5.58 14.29
N ASP A 176 -5.54 -4.53 14.18
CA ASP A 176 -5.40 -3.29 14.94
C ASP A 176 -3.97 -2.71 14.85
N GLY A 177 -3.36 -2.83 13.67
CA GLY A 177 -1.99 -2.36 13.45
C GLY A 177 -0.88 -3.29 13.98
N VAL A 178 -1.19 -4.50 14.48
CA VAL A 178 -0.20 -5.46 14.99
C VAL A 178 -0.08 -6.68 14.08
N GLU A 179 1.14 -7.04 13.68
CA GLU A 179 1.39 -8.25 12.87
C GLU A 179 0.94 -9.51 13.63
N VAL A 180 0.07 -10.29 13.00
CA VAL A 180 -0.44 -11.59 13.46
C VAL A 180 0.44 -12.71 12.89
N ALA A 181 0.73 -12.66 11.58
CA ALA A 181 1.59 -13.61 10.89
C ALA A 181 2.15 -13.01 9.59
N SER A 182 3.28 -13.54 9.14
CA SER A 182 3.87 -13.20 7.84
C SER A 182 4.40 -14.42 7.10
N TYR A 183 4.20 -14.45 5.78
CA TYR A 183 4.59 -15.56 4.91
C TYR A 183 5.41 -15.06 3.73
N LYS A 184 6.57 -15.68 3.52
CA LYS A 184 7.44 -15.38 2.38
C LYS A 184 7.14 -16.31 1.21
N CYS A 185 7.04 -15.75 0.01
CA CYS A 185 6.69 -16.44 -1.22
C CYS A 185 7.37 -15.78 -2.43
N GLY A 186 7.41 -16.49 -3.55
CA GLY A 186 7.87 -15.97 -4.84
C GLY A 186 6.74 -15.42 -5.70
N TYR A 187 7.09 -14.89 -6.87
CA TYR A 187 6.11 -14.45 -7.87
C TYR A 187 5.33 -15.64 -8.44
N GLY A 188 4.01 -15.55 -8.40
CA GLY A 188 3.10 -16.58 -8.90
C GLY A 188 2.96 -17.80 -7.98
N ASP A 189 3.50 -17.72 -6.76
CA ASP A 189 3.21 -18.70 -5.71
C ASP A 189 1.79 -18.49 -5.18
N TYR A 190 1.28 -19.49 -4.45
CA TYR A 190 -0.02 -19.42 -3.78
C TYR A 190 0.13 -19.61 -2.27
N LEU A 191 -0.84 -19.09 -1.51
CA LEU A 191 -1.00 -19.37 -0.09
C LEU A 191 -2.20 -20.29 0.11
N SER A 192 -1.99 -21.42 0.79
CA SER A 192 -3.06 -22.37 1.10
C SER A 192 -3.92 -21.89 2.29
N ALA A 193 -5.18 -22.31 2.33
CA ALA A 193 -6.13 -21.87 3.36
C ALA A 193 -5.68 -22.21 4.78
N ASP A 194 -4.94 -23.31 4.95
CA ASP A 194 -4.34 -23.75 6.22
C ASP A 194 -3.17 -22.89 6.70
N GLN A 195 -2.60 -22.06 5.82
CA GLN A 195 -1.60 -21.06 6.20
C GLN A 195 -2.23 -19.72 6.56
N ILE A 196 -3.51 -19.49 6.26
CA ILE A 196 -4.19 -18.24 6.64
C ILE A 196 -4.46 -18.32 8.15
N PRO A 197 -3.94 -17.37 8.96
CA PRO A 197 -4.17 -17.38 10.40
C PRO A 197 -5.64 -17.08 10.72
N GLU A 198 -6.12 -17.55 11.87
CA GLU A 198 -7.42 -17.11 12.38
C GLU A 198 -7.37 -15.60 12.69
N VAL A 199 -8.47 -14.89 12.43
CA VAL A 199 -8.60 -13.48 12.79
C VAL A 199 -8.63 -13.37 14.32
N PRO A 200 -7.80 -12.53 14.94
CA PRO A 200 -7.81 -12.36 16.39
C PRO A 200 -9.21 -11.97 16.92
N GLU A 201 -9.60 -12.51 18.08
CA GLU A 201 -10.85 -12.14 18.72
C GLU A 201 -10.79 -10.71 19.28
N LYS A 202 -11.90 -9.97 19.15
CA LYS A 202 -12.05 -8.61 19.67
C LYS A 202 -13.40 -8.46 20.37
N ASP A 203 -13.37 -8.05 21.63
CA ASP A 203 -14.58 -7.95 22.46
C ASP A 203 -15.66 -7.06 21.83
N GLY A 204 -16.83 -7.65 21.57
CA GLY A 204 -17.97 -6.93 20.96
C GLY A 204 -17.94 -6.86 19.43
N TYR A 205 -16.91 -7.42 18.79
CA TYR A 205 -16.74 -7.42 17.35
C TYR A 205 -16.54 -8.82 16.79
N TYR A 206 -16.88 -9.01 15.53
CA TYR A 206 -16.39 -10.11 14.71
C TYR A 206 -15.39 -9.58 13.70
N GLY A 207 -14.35 -10.35 13.44
CA GLY A 207 -13.27 -9.99 12.52
C GLY A 207 -13.30 -10.83 11.25
N VAL A 208 -12.97 -10.22 10.11
CA VAL A 208 -12.75 -10.90 8.84
C VAL A 208 -11.46 -10.42 8.19
N TRP A 209 -10.78 -11.31 7.47
CA TRP A 209 -9.71 -10.87 6.57
C TRP A 209 -10.35 -10.27 5.31
N PRO A 210 -9.74 -9.25 4.70
CA PRO A 210 -10.20 -8.70 3.42
C PRO A 210 -10.20 -9.79 2.34
N ASP A 211 -11.15 -9.71 1.41
CA ASP A 211 -11.19 -10.60 0.25
C ASP A 211 -9.94 -10.39 -0.61
N TYR A 212 -9.17 -11.47 -0.78
CA TYR A 212 -7.91 -11.46 -1.52
C TYR A 212 -7.67 -12.80 -2.19
N ASP A 213 -7.27 -12.76 -3.46
CA ASP A 213 -6.92 -13.96 -4.21
C ASP A 213 -5.51 -14.42 -3.85
N PHE A 214 -5.43 -15.46 -3.03
CA PHE A 214 -4.18 -16.08 -2.62
C PHE A 214 -3.63 -17.11 -3.64
N SER A 215 -4.28 -17.28 -4.80
CA SER A 215 -3.87 -18.28 -5.80
C SER A 215 -2.73 -17.83 -6.73
N ASP A 216 -2.51 -16.52 -6.85
CA ASP A 216 -1.48 -15.92 -7.71
C ASP A 216 -0.85 -14.69 -7.04
N ILE A 217 0.13 -14.91 -6.18
CA ILE A 217 0.80 -13.84 -5.45
C ILE A 217 1.78 -13.13 -6.37
N THR A 218 1.49 -11.88 -6.69
CA THR A 218 2.33 -11.07 -7.58
C THR A 218 3.19 -10.07 -6.82
N GLY A 219 2.90 -9.75 -5.57
CA GLY A 219 3.62 -8.72 -4.83
C GLY A 219 3.49 -8.83 -3.31
N ASN A 220 4.15 -7.92 -2.59
CA ASN A 220 3.96 -7.79 -1.15
C ASN A 220 2.53 -7.35 -0.85
N LYS A 221 1.91 -7.93 0.18
CA LYS A 221 0.56 -7.53 0.61
C LYS A 221 0.48 -7.46 2.12
N VAL A 222 -0.20 -6.43 2.62
CA VAL A 222 -0.62 -6.34 4.02
C VAL A 222 -2.14 -6.42 4.04
N LEU A 223 -2.67 -7.40 4.75
CA LEU A 223 -4.09 -7.63 4.97
C LEU A 223 -4.41 -7.24 6.41
N GLU A 224 -5.15 -6.15 6.58
CA GLU A 224 -5.62 -5.67 7.88
C GLU A 224 -6.98 -6.31 8.19
N ALA A 225 -7.14 -6.87 9.38
CA ALA A 225 -8.40 -7.44 9.84
C ALA A 225 -9.48 -6.36 9.93
N GLU A 226 -10.62 -6.61 9.30
CA GLU A 226 -11.80 -5.73 9.36
C GLU A 226 -12.70 -6.21 10.49
N TYR A 227 -13.02 -5.31 11.42
CA TYR A 227 -13.86 -5.61 12.58
C TYR A 227 -15.21 -4.91 12.50
N GLU A 228 -16.27 -5.67 12.67
CA GLU A 228 -17.65 -5.17 12.72
C GLU A 228 -18.33 -5.54 14.04
N GLU A 229 -19.21 -4.66 14.52
CA GLU A 229 -19.92 -4.88 15.79
C GLU A 229 -20.90 -6.05 15.66
N TRP A 230 -20.93 -6.90 16.68
CA TRP A 230 -21.98 -7.92 16.76
C TRP A 230 -23.34 -7.26 16.89
N THR A 231 -24.33 -7.79 16.17
CA THR A 231 -25.72 -7.48 16.45
C THR A 231 -26.12 -8.19 17.74
N ALA A 232 -26.37 -7.41 18.80
CA ALA A 232 -26.65 -7.95 20.15
C ALA A 232 -28.02 -8.63 20.27
N SER A 233 -28.96 -8.30 19.39
CA SER A 233 -30.30 -8.88 19.39
C SER A 233 -30.95 -8.85 18.02
N ILE A 234 -31.64 -9.94 17.68
CA ILE A 234 -32.48 -10.05 16.49
C ILE A 234 -33.92 -10.37 16.88
N ALA A 235 -34.87 -9.96 16.05
CA ALA A 235 -36.30 -10.11 16.30
C ALA A 235 -37.01 -10.73 15.10
N SER A 236 -38.05 -11.53 15.35
CA SER A 236 -38.88 -12.11 14.30
C SER A 236 -39.62 -11.03 13.50
N ALA A 237 -39.82 -11.27 12.20
CA ALA A 237 -40.63 -10.38 11.37
C ALA A 237 -42.12 -10.40 11.78
N GLU A 238 -42.59 -11.53 12.29
CA GLU A 238 -43.94 -11.74 12.80
C GLU A 238 -44.17 -10.94 14.08
N LYS A 239 -45.31 -10.25 14.15
CA LYS A 239 -45.67 -9.35 15.25
C LYS A 239 -47.03 -9.71 15.84
N ASN A 240 -47.22 -9.38 17.12
CA ASN A 240 -48.52 -9.43 17.78
C ASN A 240 -49.37 -8.18 17.45
N ASP A 241 -50.61 -8.17 17.94
CA ASP A 241 -51.59 -7.09 17.75
C ASP A 241 -51.11 -5.71 18.25
N ASN A 242 -50.12 -5.68 19.15
CA ASN A 242 -49.50 -4.46 19.65
C ASN A 242 -48.25 -4.06 18.82
N ASN A 243 -48.07 -4.63 17.63
CA ASN A 243 -46.94 -4.40 16.73
C ASN A 243 -45.56 -4.72 17.36
N LYS A 244 -45.50 -5.65 18.32
CA LYS A 244 -44.26 -6.17 18.90
C LYS A 244 -43.90 -7.52 18.29
N ALA A 245 -42.62 -7.76 18.04
CA ALA A 245 -42.14 -9.06 17.54
C ALA A 245 -42.58 -10.21 18.45
N LEU A 246 -42.93 -11.35 17.84
CA LEU A 246 -43.36 -12.54 18.56
C LEU A 246 -42.19 -13.25 19.27
N VAL A 247 -41.00 -13.23 18.66
CA VAL A 247 -39.78 -13.84 19.21
C VAL A 247 -38.63 -12.84 19.10
N MET A 248 -37.77 -12.85 20.11
CA MET A 248 -36.49 -12.14 20.10
C MET A 248 -35.41 -13.11 20.58
N ALA A 249 -34.19 -12.94 20.05
CA ALA A 249 -33.00 -13.64 20.49
C ALA A 249 -31.93 -12.61 20.85
N GLU A 250 -31.17 -12.88 21.91
CA GLU A 250 -30.04 -12.08 22.38
C GLU A 250 -28.77 -12.92 22.25
N GLY A 251 -27.69 -12.32 21.77
CA GLY A 251 -26.46 -13.03 21.44
C GLY A 251 -25.56 -12.23 20.51
N ASN A 252 -24.56 -12.89 19.93
CA ASN A 252 -23.64 -12.29 18.96
C ASN A 252 -24.05 -12.75 17.56
N PHE A 253 -24.72 -11.86 16.83
CA PHE A 253 -25.25 -12.17 15.50
C PHE A 253 -24.53 -11.37 14.41
N TYR A 254 -24.28 -12.00 13.27
CA TYR A 254 -23.84 -11.31 12.06
C TYR A 254 -24.95 -10.37 11.56
N PRO A 255 -24.64 -9.34 10.75
CA PRO A 255 -25.61 -8.34 10.30
C PRO A 255 -26.82 -8.92 9.56
N ASN A 256 -26.63 -10.02 8.82
CA ASN A 256 -27.68 -10.68 8.05
C ASN A 256 -28.41 -11.79 8.83
N ALA A 257 -28.19 -11.87 10.14
CA ALA A 257 -28.87 -12.85 10.96
C ALA A 257 -30.38 -12.58 11.04
N ALA A 258 -31.18 -13.62 10.81
CA ALA A 258 -32.62 -13.53 10.80
C ALA A 258 -33.27 -14.69 11.58
N LEU A 259 -34.33 -14.37 12.31
CA LEU A 259 -35.22 -15.37 12.91
C LEU A 259 -36.35 -15.70 11.94
N HIS A 260 -36.53 -16.99 11.69
CA HIS A 260 -37.62 -17.54 10.88
C HIS A 260 -38.60 -18.24 11.80
N LEU A 261 -39.85 -17.79 11.81
CA LEU A 261 -40.89 -18.35 12.67
C LEU A 261 -41.95 -19.06 11.82
N GLN A 262 -42.19 -20.33 12.11
CA GLN A 262 -43.31 -21.09 11.58
C GLN A 262 -44.34 -21.36 12.68
N VAL A 263 -45.60 -21.06 12.41
CA VAL A 263 -46.71 -21.21 13.35
C VAL A 263 -47.70 -22.25 12.82
N GLU A 264 -47.77 -23.40 13.48
CA GLU A 264 -48.74 -24.48 13.15
C GLU A 264 -49.68 -24.72 14.34
N GLY A 265 -50.85 -24.09 14.30
CA GLY A 265 -51.84 -24.15 15.38
C GLY A 265 -51.29 -23.51 16.67
N ASN A 266 -51.02 -24.32 17.69
CA ASN A 266 -50.44 -23.88 18.96
C ASN A 266 -48.92 -24.16 19.05
N THR A 267 -48.29 -24.65 17.99
CA THR A 267 -46.86 -24.97 17.95
C THR A 267 -46.11 -23.87 17.23
N TYR A 268 -45.05 -23.38 17.85
CA TYR A 268 -44.13 -22.40 17.28
C TYR A 268 -42.78 -23.08 17.02
N THR A 269 -42.33 -23.08 15.77
CA THR A 269 -41.01 -23.55 15.39
C THR A 269 -40.17 -22.34 15.01
N VAL A 270 -39.06 -22.13 15.72
CA VAL A 270 -38.12 -21.05 15.47
C VAL A 270 -36.85 -21.65 14.87
N SER A 271 -36.43 -21.14 13.73
CA SER A 271 -35.10 -21.39 13.16
C SER A 271 -34.39 -20.05 12.92
N MET A 272 -33.07 -20.09 12.78
CA MET A 272 -32.25 -18.90 12.61
C MET A 272 -31.25 -19.12 11.47
N THR A 273 -31.10 -18.12 10.62
CA THR A 273 -29.93 -17.96 9.76
C THR A 273 -28.99 -16.96 10.42
N ASN A 274 -27.69 -17.25 10.43
CA ASN A 274 -26.66 -16.38 11.00
C ASN A 274 -25.44 -16.44 10.08
N SER A 275 -25.43 -15.60 9.06
CA SER A 275 -24.41 -15.54 8.01
C SER A 275 -23.87 -14.12 7.87
N MET A 276 -22.64 -14.02 7.36
CA MET A 276 -22.06 -12.76 6.92
C MET A 276 -22.62 -12.32 5.56
N GLU A 277 -22.85 -13.24 4.64
CA GLU A 277 -23.39 -12.96 3.29
C GLU A 277 -24.92 -12.98 3.25
N GLU A 278 -25.51 -12.15 2.37
CA GLU A 278 -26.93 -12.26 2.01
C GLU A 278 -27.16 -13.56 1.22
N ASP A 279 -28.09 -14.40 1.68
CA ASP A 279 -28.50 -15.58 0.91
C ASP A 279 -29.09 -15.13 -0.44
N ALA A 280 -28.44 -15.53 -1.54
CA ALA A 280 -28.79 -15.20 -2.92
C ALA A 280 -30.10 -15.85 -3.42
#